data_AF-A0A1E4BCY4-F1
#
_entry.id   AF-A0A1E4BCY4-F1
#
_cell.length_a   1.000
_cell.length_b   1.000
_cell.length_c   1.000
_cell.angle_alpha   90.00
_cell.angle_beta   90.00
_cell.angle_gamma   90.00
#
_symmetry.space_group_name_H-M   'P 1'
#
loop_
_entity.id
_entity.type
_entity.pdbx_description
1 polymer ?
#
loop_
_entity_poly.entity_id
_entity_poly.type
_entity_poly.pdbx_seq_one_letter_code
_entity_poly.pdbx_strand_id
1 'polypeptide(L)' 'MDPVISRERAEVIARAQACGHCLEYTFKKVSVKPASEAHQRELQAVWIVRRICGVCGLETEMGLDADGDIVFLG' A
#
# COMPACT_ATOMS: atom_id res chain seq x y z
N MET A 1 -0.73 -7.21 -21.60
CA MET A 1 -0.81 -7.22 -20.12
C MET A 1 0.49 -6.64 -19.66
N ASP A 2 0.46 -5.37 -19.25
CA ASP A 2 1.62 -4.76 -18.61
C ASP A 2 2.02 -5.60 -17.40
N PRO A 3 3.33 -5.75 -17.14
CA PRO A 3 3.79 -6.57 -16.03
C PRO A 3 3.36 -5.93 -14.72
N VAL A 4 2.38 -6.55 -14.05
CA VAL A 4 1.94 -6.18 -12.71
C VAL A 4 3.16 -6.11 -11.80
N ILE A 5 3.34 -5.01 -11.06
CA ILE A 5 4.45 -4.87 -10.11
C ILE A 5 4.51 -6.05 -9.13
N SER A 6 5.73 -6.46 -8.78
CA SER A 6 5.91 -7.53 -7.80
C SER A 6 5.45 -7.13 -6.41
N ARG A 7 5.19 -8.12 -5.54
CA ARG A 7 4.86 -7.88 -4.13
C ARG A 7 5.96 -7.09 -3.40
N GLU A 8 7.22 -7.41 -3.69
CA GLU A 8 8.38 -6.71 -3.11
C GLU A 8 8.41 -5.25 -3.56
N ARG A 9 8.10 -4.99 -4.84
CA ARG A 9 8.00 -3.63 -5.38
C ARG A 9 6.87 -2.83 -4.71
N ALA A 10 5.71 -3.45 -4.53
CA ALA A 10 4.58 -2.88 -3.80
C ALA A 10 4.96 -2.52 -2.34
N GLU A 11 5.72 -3.38 -1.66
CA GLU A 11 6.20 -3.09 -0.30
C GLU A 11 7.14 -1.88 -0.26
N VAL A 12 8.07 -1.78 -1.22
CA VAL A 12 8.97 -0.63 -1.33
C VAL A 12 8.20 0.67 -1.53
N ILE A 13 7.22 0.69 -2.44
CA ILE A 13 6.38 1.87 -2.71
C ILE A 13 5.62 2.28 -1.44
N ALA A 14 5.01 1.31 -0.74
CA ALA A 14 4.25 1.60 0.47
C ALA A 14 5.11 2.14 1.63
N ARG A 15 6.37 1.72 1.73
CA ARG A 15 7.33 2.26 2.71
C ARG A 15 7.87 3.63 2.33
N ALA A 16 7.88 3.96 1.03
CA ALA A 16 8.30 5.26 0.52
C ALA A 16 7.26 6.38 0.76
N GLN A 17 6.10 6.05 1.34
CA GLN A 17 5.09 7.03 1.74
C GLN A 17 5.17 7.31 3.24
N ALA A 18 5.13 8.57 3.62
CA ALA A 18 5.09 8.95 5.03
C ALA A 18 3.81 8.44 5.72
N CYS A 19 3.86 8.31 7.05
CA CYS A 19 2.67 8.16 7.85
C CYS A 19 1.77 9.41 7.68
N GLY A 20 0.49 9.21 7.35
CA GLY A 20 -0.46 10.32 7.13
C GLY A 20 -0.77 11.17 8.37
N HIS A 21 -0.33 10.73 9.57
CA HIS A 21 -0.57 11.46 10.81
C HIS A 21 0.69 12.13 11.37
N CYS A 22 1.78 11.37 11.60
CA CYS A 22 3.00 11.91 12.20
C CYS A 22 4.14 12.17 11.20
N LEU A 23 3.92 11.93 9.91
CA LEU A 23 4.87 12.17 8.81
C LEU A 23 6.17 11.35 8.84
N GLU A 24 6.28 10.39 9.77
CA GLU A 24 7.41 9.49 9.88
C GLU A 24 7.34 8.34 8.87
N TYR A 25 8.51 7.85 8.45
CA TYR A 25 8.66 6.73 7.50
C TYR A 25 8.92 5.39 8.18
N THR A 26 8.94 5.38 9.50
CA THR A 26 9.19 4.16 10.27
C THR A 26 7.89 3.38 10.43
N PHE A 27 7.84 2.17 9.87
CA PHE A 27 6.69 1.26 10.00
C PHE A 27 7.13 -0.04 10.68
N LYS A 28 6.53 -0.34 11.85
CA LYS A 28 6.82 -1.57 12.60
C LYS A 28 6.26 -2.82 11.94
N LYS A 29 5.22 -2.67 11.11
CA LYS A 29 4.60 -3.76 10.35
C LYS A 29 4.11 -3.22 9.01
N VAL A 30 4.40 -3.96 7.95
CA VAL A 30 3.86 -3.75 6.59
C VAL A 30 3.44 -5.12 6.07
N SER A 31 2.23 -5.21 5.53
CA SER A 31 1.72 -6.43 4.90
C SER A 31 1.13 -6.09 3.55
N VAL A 32 1.63 -6.75 2.52
CA VAL A 32 1.17 -6.62 1.14
C VAL A 32 0.38 -7.88 0.77
N LYS A 33 -0.85 -7.70 0.28
CA LYS A 33 -1.73 -8.79 -0.14
C LYS A 33 -2.34 -8.48 -1.51
N PRO A 34 -2.64 -9.49 -2.34
CA PRO A 34 -3.41 -9.27 -3.56
C PRO A 34 -4.75 -8.61 -3.22
N ALA A 35 -5.18 -7.68 -4.05
CA ALA A 35 -6.48 -7.05 -3.93
C ALA A 35 -7.61 -8.05 -4.21
N SER A 36 -8.74 -7.90 -3.53
CA SER A 36 -9.95 -8.67 -3.85
C SER A 36 -10.53 -8.23 -5.19
N GLU A 37 -11.41 -9.06 -5.77
CA GLU A 37 -12.07 -8.72 -7.04
C GLU A 37 -12.83 -7.38 -6.99
N ALA A 38 -13.42 -7.03 -5.83
CA ALA A 38 -14.09 -5.75 -5.65
C ALA A 38 -13.11 -4.57 -5.76
N HIS A 39 -11.98 -4.63 -5.05
CA HIS A 39 -10.95 -3.59 -5.11
C HIS A 39 -10.34 -3.45 -6.51
N GLN A 40 -10.14 -4.56 -7.22
CA GLN A 40 -9.63 -4.55 -8.60
C GLN A 40 -10.64 -3.92 -9.57
N ARG A 41 -11.94 -4.21 -9.43
CA ARG A 41 -12.97 -3.68 -10.34
C ARG A 41 -13.33 -2.22 -10.06
N GLU A 42 -13.44 -1.85 -8.79
CA GLU A 42 -13.95 -0.53 -8.39
C GLU A 42 -12.84 0.52 -8.29
N LEU A 43 -11.65 0.11 -7.84
CA LEU A 43 -10.56 1.05 -7.53
C LEU A 43 -9.30 0.77 -8.37
N GLN A 44 -9.32 -0.24 -9.25
CA GLN A 44 -8.17 -0.66 -10.06
C GLN A 44 -6.93 -1.06 -9.22
N ALA A 45 -7.11 -1.29 -7.92
CA ALA A 45 -6.04 -1.73 -7.04
C ALA A 45 -5.75 -3.21 -7.29
N VAL A 46 -4.49 -3.56 -7.54
CA VAL A 46 -4.02 -4.95 -7.66
C VAL A 46 -3.34 -5.43 -6.37
N TRP A 47 -2.78 -4.51 -5.58
CA TRP A 47 -2.20 -4.78 -4.27
C TRP A 47 -2.87 -3.92 -3.20
N ILE A 48 -3.17 -4.54 -2.06
CA ILE A 48 -3.58 -3.87 -0.83
C ILE A 48 -2.45 -3.97 0.18
N VAL A 49 -2.03 -2.82 0.70
CA VAL A 49 -0.99 -2.72 1.71
C VAL A 49 -1.59 -2.20 3.00
N ARG A 50 -1.42 -2.97 4.07
CA ARG A 50 -1.69 -2.50 5.43
C ARG A 50 -0.38 -2.25 6.15
N ARG A 51 -0.26 -1.08 6.76
CA ARG A 51 0.96 -0.68 7.46
C ARG A 51 0.64 -0.02 8.78
N ILE A 52 1.47 -0.27 9.77
CA ILE A 52 1.35 0.28 11.11
C ILE A 52 2.58 1.13 11.39
N CYS A 53 2.36 2.42 11.66
CA CYS A 53 3.44 3.34 12.02
C CYS A 53 4.16 2.83 13.27
N GLY A 54 5.50 2.80 13.20
CA GLY A 54 6.36 2.45 14.33
C GLY A 54 6.51 3.56 15.36
N VAL A 55 6.09 4.79 15.03
CA VAL A 55 6.20 5.97 15.91
C VAL A 55 4.87 6.28 16.59
N CYS A 56 3.82 6.61 15.82
CA CYS A 56 2.51 6.97 16.40
C CYS A 56 1.52 5.80 16.49
N GLY A 57 1.85 4.63 15.93
CA GLY A 57 0.97 3.46 15.97
C GLY A 57 -0.20 3.46 15.00
N LEU A 58 -0.40 4.51 14.20
CA LEU A 58 -1.49 4.59 13.22
C LEU A 58 -1.46 3.40 12.24
N GLU A 59 -2.59 2.74 12.11
CA GLU A 59 -2.85 1.74 11.08
C GLU A 59 -3.42 2.43 9.84
N THR A 60 -2.85 2.14 8.67
CA THR A 60 -3.30 2.69 7.39
C THR A 60 -3.43 1.58 6.37
N GLU A 61 -4.35 1.77 5.42
CA GLU A 61 -4.57 0.90 4.27
C GLU A 61 -4.33 1.68 2.98
N MET A 62 -3.66 1.05 2.02
CA MET A 62 -3.26 1.65 0.76
C MET A 62 -3.53 0.68 -0.38
N GLY A 63 -4.09 1.18 -1.48
CA GLY A 63 -4.22 0.44 -2.74
C GLY A 63 -3.15 0.88 -3.74
N LEU A 64 -2.52 -0.09 -4.41
CA LEU A 64 -1.62 0.13 -5.54
C LEU A 64 -2.17 -0.55 -6.78
N ASP A 65 -2.08 0.10 -7.94
CA ASP A 65 -2.42 -0.49 -9.24
C ASP A 65 -1.27 -1.32 -9.85
N ALA A 66 -1.44 -1.73 -11.12
CA ALA A 66 -0.50 -2.57 -11.83
C ALA A 66 0.87 -1.91 -12.08
N ASP A 67 0.93 -0.59 -12.17
CA ASP A 67 2.14 0.20 -12.41
C ASP A 67 2.80 0.64 -11.10
N GLY A 68 2.04 0.56 -10.00
CA GLY A 68 2.47 0.94 -8.66
C GLY A 68 2.03 2.33 -8.25
N ASP A 69 1.09 2.93 -8.96
CA ASP A 69 0.45 4.18 -8.56
C ASP A 69 -0.51 3.93 -7.39
N ILE A 70 -0.56 4.89 -6.47
CA ILE A 70 -1.42 4.83 -5.29
C ILE A 70 -2.83 5.26 -5.70
N VAL A 71 -3.75 4.30 -5.74
CA VAL A 71 -5.16 4.56 -6.10
C VAL A 71 -6.01 4.98 -4.90
N PHE A 72 -5.59 4.62 -3.67
CA PHE A 72 -6.16 5.16 -2.44
C PHE A 72 -5.20 5.04 -1.26
N LEU A 73 -5.41 5.89 -0.24
CA LEU A 73 -4.71 5.86 1.04
C LEU A 73 -5.66 6.29 2.16
N GLY A 74 -5.82 5.45 3.18
CA GLY A 74 -6.68 5.67 4.35
C GLY A 74 -6.01 5.29 5.66
#